data_AF-A0A7X7JNY2-F1
#
_entry.id   AF-A0A7X7JNY2-F1
#
_cell.length_a   1.000
_cell.length_b   1.000
_cell.length_c   1.000
_cell.angle_alpha   90.00
_cell.angle_beta   90.00
_cell.angle_gamma   90.00
#
_symmetry.space_group_name_H-M   'P 1'
#
loop_
_entity.id
_entity.type
_entity.pdbx_description
1 polymer ?
#
loop_
_entity_poly.entity_id
_entity_poly.type
_entity_poly.pdbx_seq_one_letter_code
_entity_poly.pdbx_strand_id
1 'polypeptide(L)'
;MHTRFLSVLVLPGVLLLAPLLVAGCGGRPSQEPSSPSAERTGEAAPYEESSPGDDAGDAPTSGGADGEVACGGLQGPGSAPGCAEGEFCDYALDAHCGAADQSGVCRPRPEMCTREYAPVCGCDGKTHPNRCEANAAGTAVAAEGPCADDAG
;
A
#
# COMPACT_ATOMS: atom_id res chain seq x y z
N MET A 1 -17.89 59.92 1.49
CA MET A 1 -17.21 60.58 2.62
C MET A 1 -17.02 59.56 3.73
N HIS A 2 -15.82 59.00 3.87
CA HIS A 2 -15.10 58.81 5.14
C HIS A 2 -13.74 58.19 4.85
N THR A 3 -12.76 58.74 5.54
CA THR A 3 -11.37 58.91 5.16
C THR A 3 -10.52 57.76 5.67
N ARG A 4 -9.52 57.34 4.87
CA ARG A 4 -8.53 56.32 5.25
C ARG A 4 -7.62 56.87 6.35
N PHE A 5 -7.55 56.18 7.49
CA PHE A 5 -6.51 56.38 8.49
C PHE A 5 -5.43 55.31 8.32
N LEU A 6 -4.34 55.71 7.67
CA LEU A 6 -3.03 55.07 7.77
C LEU A 6 -2.49 55.35 9.19
N SER A 7 -2.35 54.32 10.03
CA SER A 7 -1.51 54.41 11.23
C SER A 7 -0.23 53.62 10.98
N VAL A 8 0.74 54.36 10.47
CA VAL A 8 2.15 54.00 10.38
C VAL A 8 2.75 54.22 11.78
N LEU A 9 2.94 53.14 12.53
CA LEU A 9 3.72 53.14 13.78
C LEU A 9 5.11 52.57 13.49
N VAL A 10 6.02 53.48 13.14
CA VAL A 10 7.47 53.24 13.05
C VAL A 10 8.02 53.28 14.46
N LEU A 11 8.49 52.14 14.98
CA LEU A 11 9.33 52.10 16.18
C LEU A 11 10.80 51.99 15.73
N PRO A 12 11.67 52.96 16.08
CA PRO A 12 13.08 52.93 15.71
C PRO A 12 13.88 52.08 16.71
N GLY A 13 14.76 51.22 16.19
CA GLY A 13 16.05 50.94 16.82
C GLY A 13 16.09 50.16 18.13
N VAL A 14 15.78 48.86 18.10
CA VAL A 14 16.40 47.91 19.04
C VAL A 14 17.17 46.86 18.25
N LEU A 15 18.45 47.18 18.07
CA LEU A 15 19.52 46.31 17.63
C LEU A 15 19.88 45.38 18.80
N LEU A 16 19.51 44.09 18.72
CA LEU A 16 20.09 43.05 19.58
C LEU A 16 20.75 41.99 18.69
N LEU A 17 22.08 42.01 18.73
CA LEU A 17 23.01 41.10 18.10
C LEU A 17 23.07 39.75 18.87
N ALA A 18 22.94 38.63 18.13
CA ALA A 18 23.66 37.32 18.17
C ALA A 18 23.92 36.60 19.53
N PRO A 19 23.86 35.25 19.63
CA PRO A 19 24.69 34.29 18.85
C PRO A 19 23.88 33.11 18.24
N LEU A 20 24.20 32.63 17.03
CA LEU A 20 25.16 31.55 16.72
C LEU A 20 24.91 30.19 17.41
N LEU A 21 24.65 29.19 16.56
CA LEU A 21 25.09 27.79 16.64
C LEU A 21 24.49 26.88 17.72
N VAL A 22 23.65 25.92 17.29
CA VAL A 22 23.88 24.50 17.61
C VAL A 22 23.67 23.66 16.35
N ALA A 23 24.79 23.39 15.67
CA ALA A 23 24.91 22.25 14.78
C ALA A 23 25.07 20.99 15.65
N GLY A 24 24.07 20.13 15.66
CA GLY A 24 24.17 18.78 16.24
C GLY A 24 24.43 17.75 15.14
N CYS A 25 25.69 17.63 14.71
CA CYS A 25 26.18 16.48 13.93
C CYS A 25 27.20 15.70 14.78
N GLY A 26 27.00 14.39 14.94
CA GLY A 26 27.98 13.42 15.49
C GLY A 26 27.56 12.83 16.86
N GLY A 27 27.54 11.52 17.08
CA GLY A 27 28.07 10.42 16.30
C GLY A 27 27.65 9.04 16.83
N ARG A 28 27.92 8.03 16.00
CA ARG A 28 27.73 6.59 16.21
C ARG A 28 28.82 6.01 17.12
N PRO A 29 28.54 4.91 17.84
CA PRO A 29 29.38 3.72 17.74
C PRO A 29 28.49 2.48 17.46
N SER A 30 28.66 1.74 16.37
CA SER A 30 29.67 0.69 16.15
C SER A 30 29.66 -0.39 17.25
N GLN A 31 28.92 -1.46 17.00
CA GLN A 31 29.26 -2.82 17.44
C GLN A 31 28.98 -3.79 16.28
N GLU A 32 30.05 -4.14 15.59
CA GLU A 32 30.26 -5.39 14.86
C GLU A 32 31.35 -6.17 15.64
N PRO A 33 31.72 -7.43 15.32
CA PRO A 33 30.96 -8.58 14.82
C PRO A 33 31.33 -9.89 15.56
N SER A 34 30.61 -10.99 15.32
CA SER A 34 31.16 -12.35 15.44
C SER A 34 30.44 -13.33 14.52
N SER A 35 30.94 -13.40 13.27
CA SER A 35 31.31 -14.55 12.41
C SER A 35 30.60 -15.93 12.55
N PRO A 36 30.65 -16.82 11.52
CA PRO A 36 31.50 -16.79 10.31
C PRO A 36 30.82 -17.04 8.96
N SER A 37 31.47 -16.49 7.94
CA SER A 37 31.38 -16.86 6.54
C SER A 37 31.77 -18.32 6.31
N ALA A 38 30.95 -19.06 5.57
CA ALA A 38 31.41 -20.21 4.80
C ALA A 38 31.56 -19.75 3.35
N GLU A 39 32.81 -19.69 2.91
CA GLU A 39 33.17 -19.47 1.52
C GLU A 39 32.93 -20.75 0.73
N ARG A 40 32.28 -20.66 -0.43
CA ARG A 40 32.44 -21.66 -1.48
C ARG A 40 32.61 -20.97 -2.82
N THR A 41 33.88 -20.88 -3.19
CA THR A 41 34.43 -20.56 -4.50
C THR A 41 33.99 -21.57 -5.58
N GLY A 42 33.84 -21.07 -6.81
CA GLY A 42 33.88 -21.84 -8.07
C GLY A 42 32.54 -22.48 -8.45
N GLU A 43 32.02 -22.38 -9.66
CA GLU A 43 32.68 -22.26 -10.96
C GLU A 43 31.71 -21.63 -11.97
N ALA A 44 32.24 -20.84 -12.90
CA ALA A 44 31.53 -20.42 -14.10
C ALA A 44 31.21 -21.64 -14.97
N ALA A 45 29.92 -21.92 -15.19
CA ALA A 45 29.47 -22.86 -16.22
C ALA A 45 29.18 -22.08 -17.53
N PRO A 46 29.48 -22.69 -18.69
CA PRO A 46 29.48 -22.03 -19.98
C PRO A 46 28.07 -21.66 -20.44
N TYR A 47 28.04 -20.68 -21.34
CA TYR A 47 26.93 -20.41 -22.23
C TYR A 47 26.34 -21.73 -22.76
N GLU A 48 25.08 -22.00 -22.48
CA GLU A 48 24.32 -23.01 -23.21
C GLU A 48 23.11 -22.28 -23.78
N GLU A 49 23.25 -21.93 -25.05
CA GLU A 49 22.13 -21.52 -25.89
C GLU A 49 21.29 -22.76 -26.16
N SER A 50 20.15 -22.85 -25.48
CA SER A 50 19.09 -23.77 -25.85
C SER A 50 17.75 -23.12 -25.56
N SER A 51 17.19 -22.47 -26.58
CA SER A 51 15.75 -22.33 -26.69
C SER A 51 15.11 -23.72 -26.67
N PRO A 52 14.01 -23.85 -25.92
CA PRO A 52 12.75 -24.18 -26.58
C PRO A 52 11.69 -23.14 -26.19
N GLY A 53 10.93 -22.66 -27.17
CA GLY A 53 9.68 -22.00 -26.88
C GLY A 53 8.66 -23.02 -26.38
N ASP A 54 7.91 -22.66 -25.34
CA ASP A 54 6.56 -23.14 -25.03
C ASP A 54 5.91 -22.14 -24.05
N ASP A 55 4.69 -21.73 -24.39
CA ASP A 55 3.83 -20.76 -23.71
C ASP A 55 3.49 -21.09 -22.24
N ALA A 56 3.72 -20.12 -21.34
CA ALA A 56 2.80 -19.76 -20.25
C ALA A 56 3.23 -18.40 -19.67
N GLY A 57 2.31 -17.44 -19.57
CA GLY A 57 2.58 -16.13 -19.02
C GLY A 57 3.12 -16.21 -17.58
N ASP A 58 4.24 -15.55 -17.34
CA ASP A 58 4.78 -15.33 -15.99
C ASP A 58 3.80 -14.50 -15.17
N ALA A 59 2.96 -15.17 -14.38
CA ALA A 59 2.20 -14.55 -13.31
C ALA A 59 3.17 -14.05 -12.22
N PRO A 60 2.88 -12.92 -11.53
CA PRO A 60 3.76 -12.40 -10.49
C PRO A 60 3.81 -13.39 -9.32
N THR A 61 4.98 -14.02 -9.15
CA THR A 61 5.29 -14.86 -7.99
C THR A 61 5.62 -13.96 -6.80
N SER A 62 4.58 -13.49 -6.12
CA SER A 62 4.64 -13.13 -4.70
C SER A 62 3.79 -14.12 -3.90
N GLY A 63 4.09 -15.41 -4.05
CA GLY A 63 3.54 -16.47 -3.22
C GLY A 63 4.28 -16.53 -1.88
N GLY A 64 3.55 -16.38 -0.78
CA GLY A 64 4.06 -16.72 0.55
C GLY A 64 4.33 -18.22 0.69
N ALA A 65 4.94 -18.64 1.80
CA ALA A 65 5.32 -20.03 2.06
C ALA A 65 4.14 -21.02 2.09
N ASP A 66 2.90 -20.52 2.04
CA ASP A 66 1.66 -21.27 2.16
C ASP A 66 0.92 -21.42 0.81
N GLY A 67 1.49 -20.92 -0.29
CA GLY A 67 0.84 -20.90 -1.62
C GLY A 67 -0.22 -19.82 -1.79
N GLU A 68 -0.33 -18.90 -0.82
CA GLU A 68 -1.23 -17.78 -0.86
C GLU A 68 -0.57 -16.60 -1.59
N VAL A 69 -1.25 -16.07 -2.62
CA VAL A 69 -0.72 -15.00 -3.49
C VAL A 69 -0.97 -13.65 -2.84
N ALA A 70 0.11 -12.90 -2.56
CA ALA A 70 0.00 -11.56 -2.01
C ALA A 70 -0.38 -10.54 -3.10
N CYS A 71 -1.18 -9.54 -2.74
CA CYS A 71 -1.57 -8.43 -3.60
C CYS A 71 -1.43 -7.09 -2.87
N GLY A 72 -1.48 -5.97 -3.60
CA GLY A 72 -1.24 -4.63 -3.04
C GLY A 72 0.25 -4.33 -2.84
N GLY A 73 0.58 -3.51 -1.83
CA GLY A 73 1.95 -3.07 -1.61
C GLY A 73 2.43 -1.98 -2.59
N LEU A 74 3.76 -1.83 -2.68
CA LEU A 74 4.45 -0.90 -3.60
C LEU A 74 4.17 -1.17 -5.09
N GLN A 75 3.47 -2.26 -5.42
CA GLN A 75 3.01 -2.57 -6.78
C GLN A 75 1.81 -1.69 -7.21
N GLY A 76 1.32 -0.80 -6.33
CA GLY A 76 0.44 0.31 -6.67
C GLY A 76 -1.06 0.06 -6.38
N PRO A 77 -1.87 1.12 -6.20
CA PRO A 77 -3.24 1.03 -5.73
C PRO A 77 -4.23 0.81 -6.88
N GLY A 78 -5.16 -0.11 -6.69
CA GLY A 78 -6.29 -0.34 -7.60
C GLY A 78 -6.87 -1.73 -7.42
N SER A 79 -8.17 -1.86 -7.66
CA SER A 79 -8.85 -3.14 -7.83
C SER A 79 -8.04 -4.00 -8.81
N ALA A 80 -7.33 -4.99 -8.26
CA ALA A 80 -6.40 -5.94 -8.88
C ALA A 80 -5.83 -5.60 -10.28
N PRO A 81 -4.53 -5.23 -10.33
CA PRO A 81 -3.61 -5.77 -11.35
C PRO A 81 -2.73 -6.91 -10.82
N GLY A 82 -2.93 -7.37 -9.58
CA GLY A 82 -2.06 -8.34 -8.90
C GLY A 82 -2.65 -9.74 -8.64
N CYS A 83 -3.95 -9.96 -8.87
CA CYS A 83 -4.60 -11.26 -8.66
C CYS A 83 -5.03 -11.87 -10.00
N ALA A 84 -5.19 -13.20 -10.03
CA ALA A 84 -5.61 -13.89 -11.25
C ALA A 84 -7.05 -13.51 -11.64
N GLU A 85 -7.43 -13.85 -12.88
CA GLU A 85 -8.81 -13.67 -13.32
C GLU A 85 -9.77 -14.47 -12.43
N GLY A 86 -10.87 -13.84 -12.00
CA GLY A 86 -11.82 -14.46 -11.08
C GLY A 86 -11.42 -14.36 -9.61
N GLU A 87 -10.33 -13.66 -9.28
CA GLU A 87 -9.93 -13.36 -7.90
C GLU A 87 -10.13 -11.88 -7.56
N PHE A 88 -10.08 -11.57 -6.26
CA PHE A 88 -10.02 -10.22 -5.73
C PHE A 88 -8.92 -10.11 -4.68
N CYS A 89 -8.41 -8.90 -4.48
CA CYS A 89 -7.46 -8.64 -3.40
C CYS A 89 -8.22 -8.42 -2.10
N ASP A 90 -8.18 -9.40 -1.20
CA ASP A 90 -8.78 -9.33 0.14
C ASP A 90 -7.85 -8.54 1.07
N TYR A 91 -8.28 -7.31 1.40
CA TYR A 91 -7.61 -6.47 2.37
C TYR A 91 -8.27 -6.62 3.74
N ALA A 92 -7.46 -6.64 4.80
CA ALA A 92 -7.98 -6.45 6.15
C ALA A 92 -8.66 -5.06 6.28
N LEU A 93 -9.68 -4.93 7.13
CA LEU A 93 -10.42 -3.66 7.27
C LEU A 93 -9.52 -2.50 7.73
N ASP A 94 -8.49 -2.78 8.51
CA ASP A 94 -7.47 -1.82 8.97
C ASP A 94 -6.35 -1.58 7.95
N ALA A 95 -6.28 -2.38 6.89
CA ALA A 95 -5.39 -2.14 5.75
C ALA A 95 -5.95 -1.06 4.80
N HIS A 96 -7.12 -0.48 5.10
CA HIS A 96 -7.69 0.66 4.37
C HIS A 96 -7.61 0.49 2.84
N CYS A 97 -8.09 -0.64 2.32
CA CYS A 97 -8.07 -0.97 0.89
C CYS A 97 -6.67 -0.92 0.23
N GLY A 98 -5.61 -1.21 1.01
CA GLY A 98 -4.23 -1.17 0.55
C GLY A 98 -3.58 0.23 0.65
N ALA A 99 -4.19 1.18 1.36
CA ALA A 99 -3.57 2.48 1.59
C ALA A 99 -2.22 2.34 2.31
N ALA A 100 -1.26 3.21 1.99
CA ALA A 100 0.10 3.16 2.51
C ALA A 100 0.82 1.82 2.23
N ASP A 101 0.64 1.28 1.01
CA ASP A 101 1.28 0.05 0.54
C ASP A 101 0.95 -1.16 1.42
N GLN A 102 -0.22 -1.16 2.05
CA GLN A 102 -0.67 -2.32 2.78
C GLN A 102 -1.01 -3.43 1.79
N SER A 103 -0.54 -4.64 2.10
CA SER A 103 -0.81 -5.82 1.28
C SER A 103 -2.10 -6.50 1.70
N GLY A 104 -2.72 -7.17 0.73
CA GLY A 104 -3.80 -8.12 0.94
C GLY A 104 -3.40 -9.50 0.43
N VAL A 105 -4.39 -10.36 0.36
CA VAL A 105 -4.28 -11.72 -0.13
C VAL A 105 -5.25 -11.92 -1.29
N CYS A 106 -4.80 -12.50 -2.39
CA CYS A 106 -5.71 -12.88 -3.48
C CYS A 106 -6.63 -14.02 -3.02
N ARG A 107 -7.94 -13.81 -3.18
CA ARG A 107 -8.97 -14.79 -2.85
C ARG A 107 -9.91 -14.97 -4.04
N PRO A 108 -10.44 -16.19 -4.27
CA PRO A 108 -11.40 -16.42 -5.34
C PRO A 108 -12.68 -15.62 -5.10
N ARG A 109 -13.23 -15.05 -6.18
CA ARG A 109 -14.53 -14.38 -6.15
C ARG A 109 -15.63 -15.43 -5.98
N PRO A 110 -16.56 -15.25 -5.03
CA PRO A 110 -17.69 -16.16 -4.89
C PRO A 110 -18.62 -16.08 -6.11
N GLU A 111 -19.04 -17.22 -6.63
CA GLU A 111 -20.00 -17.31 -7.75
C GLU A 111 -21.46 -17.24 -7.29
N MET A 112 -21.72 -17.61 -6.03
CA MET A 112 -23.05 -17.66 -5.45
C MET A 112 -23.06 -16.93 -4.12
N CYS A 113 -23.96 -15.96 -4.01
CA CYS A 113 -24.21 -15.23 -2.78
C CYS A 113 -25.62 -15.48 -2.27
N THR A 114 -25.74 -15.50 -0.96
CA THR A 114 -27.02 -15.53 -0.26
C THR A 114 -27.66 -14.13 -0.33
N ARG A 115 -29.00 -14.07 -0.16
CA ARG A 115 -29.79 -12.85 -0.34
C ARG A 115 -30.00 -12.06 0.94
N GLU A 116 -29.21 -12.29 2.00
CA GLU A 116 -29.24 -11.44 3.18
C GLU A 116 -28.81 -10.02 2.84
N TYR A 117 -29.47 -9.06 3.48
CA TYR A 117 -29.12 -7.66 3.38
C TYR A 117 -28.36 -7.24 4.64
N ALA A 118 -27.04 -7.08 4.49
CA ALA A 118 -26.09 -6.66 5.51
C ALA A 118 -25.07 -5.74 4.82
N PRO A 119 -25.45 -4.49 4.53
CA PRO A 119 -24.73 -3.65 3.58
C PRO A 119 -23.29 -3.36 4.02
N VAL A 120 -22.40 -3.28 3.05
CA VAL A 120 -20.98 -2.97 3.24
C VAL A 120 -20.52 -1.94 2.21
N CYS A 121 -19.51 -1.15 2.55
CA CYS A 121 -18.85 -0.25 1.62
C CYS A 121 -17.66 -0.98 1.00
N GLY A 122 -17.63 -1.12 -0.32
CA GLY A 122 -16.52 -1.72 -1.04
C GLY A 122 -15.34 -0.76 -1.22
N CYS A 123 -14.15 -1.30 -1.46
CA CYS A 123 -12.97 -0.52 -1.86
C CYS A 123 -13.14 0.21 -3.21
N ASP A 124 -14.20 -0.10 -3.96
CA ASP A 124 -14.61 0.59 -5.17
C ASP A 124 -15.51 1.80 -4.89
N GLY A 125 -15.74 2.13 -3.61
CA GLY A 125 -16.55 3.26 -3.17
C GLY A 125 -18.06 3.05 -3.34
N LYS A 126 -18.52 1.80 -3.54
CA LYS A 126 -19.94 1.47 -3.72
C LYS A 126 -20.48 0.69 -2.53
N THR A 127 -21.72 0.97 -2.16
CA THR A 127 -22.46 0.11 -1.23
C THR A 127 -22.88 -1.18 -1.91
N HIS A 128 -22.50 -2.31 -1.34
CA HIS A 128 -22.94 -3.64 -1.75
C HIS A 128 -23.97 -4.20 -0.77
N PRO A 129 -24.96 -5.02 -1.22
CA PRO A 129 -26.01 -5.56 -0.35
C PRO A 129 -25.49 -6.42 0.80
N ASN A 130 -24.37 -7.11 0.59
CA ASN A 130 -23.62 -7.85 1.60
C ASN A 130 -22.15 -8.03 1.18
N ARG A 131 -21.33 -8.55 2.10
CA ARG A 131 -19.91 -8.86 1.86
C ARG A 131 -19.68 -9.83 0.71
N CYS A 132 -20.54 -10.84 0.54
CA CYS A 132 -20.39 -11.79 -0.56
C CYS A 132 -20.55 -11.09 -1.91
N GLU A 133 -21.58 -10.25 -2.06
CA GLU A 133 -21.83 -9.47 -3.28
C GLU A 133 -20.67 -8.50 -3.59
N ALA A 134 -20.07 -7.87 -2.56
CA ALA A 134 -18.87 -7.05 -2.73
C ALA A 134 -17.69 -7.87 -3.28
N ASN A 135 -17.39 -9.01 -2.65
CA ASN A 135 -16.31 -9.90 -3.08
C ASN A 135 -16.61 -10.48 -4.48
N ALA A 136 -17.86 -10.83 -4.77
CA ALA A 136 -18.31 -11.28 -6.08
C ALA A 136 -18.11 -10.19 -7.13
N ALA A 137 -18.26 -8.91 -6.79
CA ALA A 137 -17.93 -7.78 -7.65
C ALA A 137 -16.41 -7.54 -7.82
N GLY A 138 -15.56 -8.31 -7.14
CA GLY A 138 -14.11 -8.22 -7.25
C GLY A 138 -13.47 -7.17 -6.35
N THR A 139 -14.16 -6.75 -5.29
CA THR A 139 -13.68 -5.70 -4.37
C THR A 139 -13.72 -6.16 -2.93
N ALA A 140 -12.69 -5.80 -2.14
CA ALA A 140 -12.71 -6.02 -0.71
C ALA A 140 -13.66 -5.04 -0.01
N VAL A 141 -14.01 -5.36 1.23
CA VAL A 141 -14.79 -4.47 2.10
C VAL A 141 -13.88 -3.39 2.67
N ALA A 142 -14.22 -2.14 2.43
CA ALA A 142 -13.58 -0.97 3.03
C ALA A 142 -14.11 -0.67 4.44
N ALA A 143 -15.42 -0.83 4.63
CA ALA A 143 -16.08 -0.59 5.91
C ALA A 143 -17.37 -1.41 6.05
N GLU A 144 -17.73 -1.72 7.29
CA GLU A 144 -19.04 -2.26 7.63
C GLU A 144 -20.12 -1.17 7.50
N GLY A 145 -21.31 -1.53 7.01
CA GLY A 145 -22.36 -0.57 6.68
C GLY A 145 -22.22 0.04 5.28
N PRO A 146 -23.22 0.81 4.81
CA PRO A 146 -23.15 1.46 3.50
C PRO A 146 -22.03 2.52 3.44
N CYS A 147 -21.61 2.90 2.24
CA CYS A 147 -20.69 4.00 2.04
C CYS A 147 -21.28 5.32 2.55
N ALA A 148 -20.43 6.18 3.11
CA ALA A 148 -20.86 7.44 3.71
C ALA A 148 -21.56 8.37 2.69
N ASP A 149 -21.12 8.34 1.43
CA ASP A 149 -21.70 9.16 0.36
C ASP A 149 -23.09 8.68 -0.11
N ASP A 150 -23.48 7.45 0.26
CA ASP A 150 -24.82 6.90 0.04
C ASP A 150 -25.76 7.18 1.23
N ALA A 151 -25.22 7.61 2.38
CA ALA A 151 -25.97 8.02 3.56
C ALA A 151 -26.35 9.51 3.43
N GLY A 152 -27.35 9.78 2.60
CA GLY A 152 -27.87 11.14 2.34
C GLY A 152 -28.30 11.93 3.58
#